data_AF-A0A511Z857-F1
#
_entry.id   AF-A0A511Z857-F1
#
_cell.length_a   1.000
_cell.length_b   1.000
_cell.length_c   1.000
_cell.angle_alpha   90.00
_cell.angle_beta   90.00
_cell.angle_gamma   90.00
#
_symmetry.space_group_name_H-M   'P 1'
#
loop_
_entity.id
_entity.type
_entity.pdbx_description
1 polymer ?
#
loop_
_entity_poly.entity_id
_entity_poly.type
_entity_poly.pdbx_seq_one_letter_code
_entity_poly.pdbx_strand_id
1 'polypeptide(L)'
;MLNLSNVQIAIADGSTDVDVKEVLDNVNVILTTPEGSVPFDRSFGMSVDLLDMPMDEAKSMYVVEAVTKVRKYEPRAVVDHVDFSGNEEGKLIPRVVLRIEAE
;
A
#
# COMPACT_ATOMS: atom_id res chain seq x y z
N MET A 1 -9.74 -10.46 -9.72
CA MET A 1 -9.13 -9.17 -10.10
C MET A 1 -8.79 -8.41 -8.84
N LEU A 2 -7.51 -8.09 -8.63
CA LEU A 2 -7.09 -7.22 -7.53
C LEU A 2 -7.70 -5.82 -7.75
N ASN A 3 -8.26 -5.23 -6.69
CA ASN A 3 -8.83 -3.89 -6.77
C ASN A 3 -7.92 -2.93 -6.01
N LEU A 4 -7.18 -2.10 -6.75
CA LEU A 4 -6.25 -1.11 -6.20
C LEU A 4 -6.96 0.16 -5.70
N SER A 5 -8.26 0.31 -5.97
CA SER A 5 -9.02 1.53 -5.63
C SER A 5 -9.54 1.56 -4.19
N ASN A 6 -9.56 0.43 -3.49
CA ASN A 6 -10.18 0.28 -2.17
C ASN A 6 -9.21 -0.31 -1.12
N VAL A 7 -8.00 0.24 -1.00
CA VAL A 7 -7.03 -0.20 0.02
C VAL A 7 -7.49 0.27 1.40
N GLN A 8 -7.64 -0.66 2.36
CA GLN A 8 -7.95 -0.31 3.75
C GLN A 8 -6.66 -0.22 4.55
N ILE A 9 -6.31 0.97 5.04
CA ILE A 9 -5.10 1.20 5.83
C ILE A 9 -5.49 1.33 7.30
N ALA A 10 -4.84 0.55 8.16
CA ALA A 10 -5.07 0.58 9.61
C ALA A 10 -3.76 0.91 10.35
N ILE A 11 -3.87 1.75 11.38
CA ILE A 11 -2.76 2.17 12.24
C ILE A 11 -2.78 1.30 13.50
N ALA A 12 -1.62 0.77 13.91
CA ALA A 12 -1.51 -0.08 15.09
C ALA A 12 -1.63 0.70 16.43
N ASP A 13 -1.34 2.01 16.43
CA ASP A 13 -1.47 2.89 17.59
C ASP A 13 -2.58 3.93 17.34
N GLY A 14 -3.49 4.10 18.31
CA GLY A 14 -4.69 4.93 18.20
C GLY A 14 -4.47 6.45 18.25
N SER A 15 -3.28 6.94 17.87
CA SER A 15 -2.92 8.36 17.92
C SER A 15 -3.53 9.12 16.75
N THR A 16 -4.39 10.10 17.06
CA THR A 16 -5.07 10.98 16.07
C THR A 16 -4.30 12.28 15.89
N ASP A 17 -2.97 12.19 15.76
CA ASP A 17 -2.13 13.37 15.52
C ASP A 17 -2.18 13.77 14.05
N VAL A 18 -2.10 15.07 13.77
CA VAL A 18 -2.18 15.61 12.41
C VAL A 18 -1.06 15.03 11.53
N ASP A 19 0.12 14.85 12.11
CA ASP A 19 1.29 14.28 11.43
C ASP A 19 1.08 12.81 11.04
N VAL A 20 0.38 12.04 11.89
CA VAL A 20 0.04 10.63 11.62
C VAL A 20 -0.96 10.51 10.47
N LYS A 21 -1.93 11.43 10.40
CA LYS A 21 -2.91 11.46 9.31
C LYS A 21 -2.27 11.82 7.97
N GLU A 22 -1.33 12.76 7.96
CA GLU A 22 -0.59 13.11 6.74
C GLU A 22 0.20 11.91 6.19
N VAL A 23 0.91 11.19 7.07
CA VAL A 23 1.63 9.96 6.70
C VAL A 23 0.67 8.91 6.12
N LEU A 24 -0.51 8.75 6.72
CA LEU A 24 -1.54 7.82 6.23
C LEU A 24 -2.01 8.21 4.81
N ASP A 25 -2.30 9.48 4.59
CA ASP A 25 -2.76 10.00 3.30
C ASP A 25 -1.67 9.84 2.23
N ASN A 26 -0.40 10.12 2.56
CA ASN A 26 0.73 9.90 1.66
C ASN A 26 0.88 8.43 1.26
N VAL A 27 0.82 7.51 2.23
CA VAL A 27 0.90 6.06 1.95
C VAL A 27 -0.29 5.60 1.12
N ASN A 28 -1.49 6.14 1.36
CA ASN A 28 -2.66 5.85 0.53
C ASN A 28 -2.43 6.26 -0.93
N VAL A 29 -1.87 7.46 -1.16
CA VAL A 29 -1.52 7.92 -2.51
C VAL A 29 -0.49 6.99 -3.16
N ILE A 30 0.52 6.54 -2.43
CA ILE A 30 1.54 5.61 -2.95
C ILE A 30 0.91 4.27 -3.38
N LEU A 31 0.03 3.69 -2.55
CA LEU A 31 -0.54 2.36 -2.77
C LEU A 31 -1.66 2.33 -3.82
N THR A 32 -2.34 3.46 -4.05
CA THR A 32 -3.46 3.56 -5.01
C THR A 32 -3.03 4.05 -6.39
N THR A 33 -1.87 4.70 -6.49
CA THR A 33 -1.36 5.23 -7.74
C THR A 33 -0.69 4.11 -8.57
N PRO A 34 -1.08 3.93 -9.85
CA PRO A 34 -0.40 2.98 -10.73
C PRO A 34 0.98 3.49 -11.15
N GLU A 35 1.97 2.60 -11.17
CA GLU A 35 3.33 2.92 -11.57
C GLU A 35 3.39 3.52 -12.98
N GLY A 36 4.21 4.55 -13.15
CA GLY A 36 4.37 5.25 -14.43
C GLY A 36 3.32 6.33 -14.74
N SER A 37 2.30 6.51 -13.89
CA SER A 37 1.27 7.54 -14.08
C SER A 37 1.73 8.96 -13.73
N VAL A 38 2.70 9.10 -12.84
CA VAL A 38 3.20 10.41 -12.37
C VAL A 38 4.31 10.91 -13.30
N PRO A 39 4.19 12.12 -13.89
CA PRO A 39 5.27 12.70 -14.68
C PRO A 39 6.49 13.02 -13.78
N PHE A 40 7.69 12.96 -14.35
CA PHE A 40 8.99 13.12 -13.67
C PHE A 40 9.41 12.01 -12.68
N ASP A 41 8.48 11.22 -12.14
CA ASP A 41 8.82 10.01 -11.37
C ASP A 41 7.99 8.80 -11.82
N ARG A 42 8.55 8.05 -12.78
CA ARG A 42 7.91 6.84 -13.28
C ARG A 42 7.95 5.66 -12.32
N SER A 43 8.79 5.73 -11.29
CA SER A 43 8.90 4.67 -10.28
C SER A 43 7.94 4.88 -9.11
N PHE A 44 7.15 5.96 -9.13
CA PHE A 44 6.15 6.24 -8.13
C PHE A 44 4.87 5.41 -8.37
N GLY A 45 4.35 4.80 -7.31
CA GLY A 45 3.14 3.97 -7.35
C GLY A 45 3.42 2.47 -7.23
N MET A 46 2.36 1.69 -7.42
CA MET A 46 2.35 0.22 -7.44
C MET A 46 2.34 -0.32 -8.86
N SER A 47 3.09 -1.39 -9.12
CA SER A 47 3.13 -2.04 -10.42
C SER A 47 1.75 -2.55 -10.84
N VAL A 48 1.40 -2.25 -12.09
CA VAL A 48 0.15 -2.72 -12.73
C VAL A 48 0.23 -4.18 -13.13
N ASP A 49 1.44 -4.74 -13.25
CA ASP A 49 1.67 -6.14 -13.65
C ASP A 49 1.08 -7.13 -12.63
N LEU A 50 0.93 -6.69 -11.37
CA LEU A 50 0.30 -7.44 -10.29
C LEU A 50 -1.16 -7.82 -10.58
N LEU A 51 -1.82 -7.13 -11.50
CA LEU A 51 -3.22 -7.39 -11.87
C LEU A 51 -3.40 -8.65 -12.73
N ASP A 52 -2.38 -9.00 -13.51
CA ASP A 52 -2.41 -10.12 -14.47
C ASP A 52 -1.73 -11.40 -13.92
N MET A 53 -1.14 -11.33 -12.73
CA MET A 53 -0.48 -12.47 -12.09
C MET A 53 -1.47 -13.41 -11.36
N PRO A 54 -1.13 -14.70 -11.21
CA PRO A 54 -1.86 -15.60 -10.31
C PRO A 54 -1.93 -15.05 -8.89
N MET A 55 -3.05 -15.29 -8.20
CA MET A 55 -3.35 -14.65 -6.91
C MET A 55 -2.28 -14.84 -5.84
N ASP A 56 -1.60 -15.98 -5.81
CA ASP A 56 -0.58 -16.28 -4.79
C ASP A 56 0.75 -15.55 -5.06
N GLU A 57 1.09 -15.40 -6.34
CA GLU A 57 2.28 -14.66 -6.78
C GLU A 57 2.06 -13.15 -6.62
N ALA A 58 0.88 -12.67 -7.03
CA ALA A 58 0.47 -11.27 -6.88
C ALA A 58 0.53 -10.80 -5.43
N LYS A 59 0.09 -11.62 -4.45
CA LYS A 59 0.19 -11.28 -3.02
C LYS A 59 1.63 -11.10 -2.58
N SER A 60 2.49 -12.06 -2.92
CA SER A 60 3.89 -12.05 -2.48
C SER A 60 4.64 -10.85 -3.07
N MET A 61 4.42 -10.58 -4.36
CA MET A 61 4.99 -9.43 -5.05
C MET A 61 4.44 -8.10 -4.50
N TYR A 62 3.13 -8.02 -4.22
CA TYR A 62 2.51 -6.83 -3.65
C TYR A 62 3.14 -6.45 -2.30
N VAL A 63 3.41 -7.43 -1.43
CA VAL A 63 4.05 -7.15 -0.13
C VAL A 63 5.46 -6.57 -0.31
N VAL A 64 6.27 -7.18 -1.17
CA VAL A 64 7.65 -6.73 -1.42
C VAL A 64 7.66 -5.31 -1.99
N GLU A 65 6.76 -5.04 -2.93
CA GLU A 65 6.67 -3.73 -3.55
C GLU A 65 6.15 -2.67 -2.59
N ALA A 66 5.07 -2.95 -1.85
CA ALA A 66 4.52 -2.04 -0.86
C ALA A 66 5.58 -1.64 0.18
N VAL A 67 6.33 -2.60 0.72
CA VAL A 67 7.43 -2.34 1.66
C VAL A 67 8.51 -1.45 1.02
N THR A 68 8.89 -1.74 -0.23
CA THR A 68 9.96 -1.01 -0.93
C THR A 68 9.56 0.43 -1.24
N LYS A 69 8.34 0.64 -1.76
CA LYS A 69 7.83 1.95 -2.16
C LYS A 69 7.53 2.82 -0.94
N VAL A 70 6.88 2.26 0.10
CA VAL A 70 6.61 2.99 1.35
C VAL A 70 7.94 3.44 1.98
N ARG A 71 8.93 2.55 2.10
CA ARG A 71 10.25 2.92 2.65
C ARG A 71 10.98 3.98 1.83
N LYS A 72 10.78 4.03 0.52
CA LYS A 72 11.44 5.00 -0.37
C LYS A 72 10.79 6.38 -0.29
N TYR A 73 9.46 6.45 -0.28
CA TYR A 73 8.71 7.70 -0.41
C TYR A 73 8.23 8.26 0.93
N GLU A 74 7.98 7.40 1.93
CA GLU A 74 7.51 7.78 3.25
C GLU A 74 8.31 7.03 4.33
N PRO A 75 9.55 7.45 4.63
CA PRO A 75 10.44 6.74 5.56
C PRO A 75 9.93 6.74 7.01
N ARG A 76 8.96 7.60 7.35
CA ARG A 76 8.31 7.65 8.68
C ARG A 76 7.34 6.49 8.91
N ALA A 77 6.89 5.83 7.84
CA ALA A 77 5.99 4.69 7.89
C ALA A 77 6.76 3.38 7.68
N VAL A 78 6.54 2.42 8.58
CA VAL A 78 7.05 1.05 8.49
C VAL A 78 5.88 0.10 8.28
N VAL A 79 5.93 -0.69 7.21
CA VAL A 79 4.93 -1.74 6.97
C VAL A 79 5.20 -2.90 7.93
N ASP A 80 4.25 -3.22 8.79
CA ASP A 80 4.38 -4.33 9.75
C ASP A 80 3.91 -5.65 9.12
N HIS A 81 2.69 -5.66 8.58
CA HIS A 81 2.15 -6.79 7.82
C HIS A 81 1.09 -6.31 6.83
N VAL A 82 0.85 -7.14 5.81
CA VAL A 82 -0.20 -6.93 4.82
C VAL A 82 -1.14 -8.13 4.87
N ASP A 83 -2.38 -7.88 5.24
CA ASP A 83 -3.46 -8.84 5.17
C ASP A 83 -4.17 -8.73 3.83
N PHE A 84 -4.71 -9.83 3.34
CA PHE A 84 -5.53 -9.82 2.14
C PHE A 84 -6.91 -10.39 2.48
N SER A 85 -7.94 -9.54 2.48
CA SER A 85 -9.31 -9.99 2.58
C SER A 85 -9.87 -10.23 1.17
N GLY A 86 -10.22 -11.48 0.86
CA GLY A 86 -10.96 -11.81 -0.35
C GLY A 86 -12.45 -11.62 -0.10
N ASN A 87 -13.12 -10.77 -0.88
CA ASN A 87 -14.58 -10.73 -0.89
C ASN A 87 -15.13 -11.87 -1.76
N GLU A 88 -16.34 -12.35 -1.46
CA GLU A 88 -17.03 -13.43 -2.21
C GLU A 88 -17.21 -13.14 -3.72
N GLU A 89 -16.99 -11.88 -4.15
CA GLU A 89 -16.96 -11.46 -5.56
C GLU A 89 -15.62 -11.70 -6.29
N GLY A 90 -14.63 -12.37 -5.68
CA GLY A 90 -13.32 -12.61 -6.31
C GLY A 90 -12.43 -11.36 -6.43
N LYS A 91 -12.73 -10.33 -5.62
CA LYS A 91 -11.90 -9.14 -5.45
C LYS A 91 -11.05 -9.30 -4.19
N LEU A 92 -9.73 -9.20 -4.36
CA LEU A 92 -8.78 -9.16 -3.26
C LEU A 92 -8.60 -7.70 -2.85
N ILE A 93 -8.87 -7.41 -1.59
CA ILE A 93 -8.61 -6.11 -0.98
C ILE A 93 -7.38 -6.26 -0.09
N PRO A 94 -6.23 -5.64 -0.46
CA PRO A 94 -5.08 -5.59 0.44
C PRO A 94 -5.40 -4.63 1.60
N ARG A 95 -5.15 -5.11 2.80
CA ARG A 95 -5.16 -4.34 4.04
C ARG A 95 -3.72 -4.21 4.50
N VAL A 96 -3.18 -3.00 4.42
CA VAL A 96 -1.80 -2.71 4.83
C VAL A 96 -1.84 -2.15 6.25
N VAL A 97 -1.18 -2.83 7.18
CA VAL A 97 -1.01 -2.37 8.56
C VAL A 97 0.34 -1.68 8.68
N LEU A 98 0.29 -0.41 9.05
CA LEU A 98 1.46 0.45 9.17
C LEU A 98 1.74 0.72 10.66
N ARG A 99 3.03 0.69 11.00
CA ARG A 99 3.58 1.25 12.24
C ARG A 99 4.27 2.56 11.88
N ILE A 100 3.99 3.61 12.64
CA ILE A 100 4.64 4.90 12.45
C ILE A 100 5.73 5.02 13.50
N GLU A 101 6.96 5.24 13.07
CA GLU A 101 8.05 5.59 13.96
C GLU A 101 8.13 7.12 13.96
N ALA A 102 7.50 7.74 14.96
CA ALA A 102 7.64 9.17 15.20
C ALA A 102 9.06 9.44 15.72
N GLU A 103 9.77 10.37 15.08
CA GLU A 103 11.05 10.91 15.57
C GLU A 103 10.81 12.05 16.57
#